data_AF-A0A3B4A0R6-F1
#
_entry.id   AF-A0A3B4A0R6-F1
#
_cell.length_a   1.000
_cell.length_b   1.000
_cell.length_c   1.000
_cell.angle_alpha   90.00
_cell.angle_beta   90.00
_cell.angle_gamma   90.00
#
_symmetry.space_group_name_H-M   'P 1'
#
loop_
_entity.id
_entity.type
_entity.pdbx_description
1 polymer ?
#
loop_
_entity_poly.entity_id
_entity_poly.type
_entity_poly.pdbx_seq_one_letter_code
_entity_poly.pdbx_strand_id
1 'polypeptide(L)'
;KSTTFAGTLRSFWWQQTALPTGASGPAKGALPGPYPQTPEERAAAAKKYNMRVEDYEPYPNKGEGYGDYPMLPDRSQHERDPWYQWDHPDLRRNWGEPMHWHFDMYIRNRVDTSPTVVPWASMCRQLFGFIGFMLFMFYVGQKFPSYQPVGPKQFPYNDLYLERGGDPEKEPEEVKNYKI
;
A
#
# COMPACT_ATOMS: atom_id res chain seq x y z
N LYS A 1 48.52 -75.11 -12.54
CA LYS A 1 48.30 -74.72 -11.13
C LYS A 1 47.97 -73.23 -11.15
N SER A 2 46.67 -72.92 -11.09
CA SER A 2 46.12 -71.57 -11.21
C SER A 2 46.39 -70.77 -9.94
N THR A 3 46.80 -69.52 -10.11
CA THR A 3 46.90 -68.54 -9.03
C THR A 3 45.85 -67.48 -9.34
N THR A 4 44.72 -67.57 -8.64
CA THR A 4 43.53 -66.74 -8.84
C THR A 4 43.74 -65.39 -8.18
N PHE A 5 43.62 -64.31 -8.95
CA PHE A 5 43.55 -62.92 -8.49
C PHE A 5 42.31 -62.74 -7.60
N ALA A 6 42.49 -62.39 -6.33
CA ALA A 6 41.40 -62.01 -5.43
C ALA A 6 41.14 -60.50 -5.56
N GLY A 7 40.11 -60.12 -6.32
CA GLY A 7 39.61 -58.76 -6.42
C GLY A 7 38.96 -58.32 -5.11
N THR A 8 39.46 -57.22 -4.54
CA THR A 8 38.88 -56.60 -3.33
C THR A 8 37.77 -55.64 -3.75
N LEU A 9 36.51 -56.12 -3.74
CA LEU A 9 35.33 -55.28 -3.89
C LEU A 9 34.99 -54.64 -2.54
N ARG A 10 35.42 -53.39 -2.32
CA ARG A 10 34.88 -52.55 -1.24
C ARG A 10 33.54 -51.99 -1.70
N SER A 11 32.45 -52.56 -1.19
CA SER A 11 31.11 -52.02 -1.31
C SER A 11 31.00 -50.73 -0.49
N PHE A 12 30.88 -49.61 -1.21
CA PHE A 12 30.55 -48.30 -0.66
C PHE A 12 29.11 -48.32 -0.14
N TRP A 13 28.93 -48.63 1.15
CA TRP A 13 27.69 -48.39 1.85
C TRP A 13 27.63 -46.91 2.23
N TRP A 14 26.85 -46.14 1.46
CA TRP A 14 26.40 -44.84 1.93
C TRP A 14 25.53 -45.06 3.16
N GLN A 15 26.06 -44.71 4.32
CA GLN A 15 25.29 -44.61 5.55
C GLN A 15 24.33 -43.44 5.37
N GLN A 16 23.11 -43.73 4.91
CA GLN A 16 22.04 -42.76 4.86
C GLN A 16 21.64 -42.47 6.31
N THR A 17 22.25 -41.46 6.91
CA THR A 17 21.75 -40.85 8.12
C THR A 17 20.36 -40.32 7.79
N ALA A 18 19.34 -41.05 8.23
CA ALA A 18 17.98 -40.56 8.23
C ALA A 18 17.95 -39.29 9.11
N LEU A 19 18.04 -38.13 8.46
CA LEU A 19 17.59 -36.89 9.06
C LEU A 19 16.13 -37.14 9.48
N PRO A 20 15.72 -36.83 10.72
CA PRO A 20 14.33 -36.99 11.11
C PRO A 20 13.47 -36.10 10.20
N THR A 21 12.80 -36.73 9.24
CA THR A 21 11.71 -36.16 8.46
C THR A 21 10.49 -36.07 9.37
N GLY A 22 10.56 -35.12 10.29
CA GLY A 22 9.46 -34.70 11.14
C GLY A 22 9.44 -33.18 11.13
N ALA A 23 8.89 -32.58 10.07
CA ALA A 23 8.39 -31.22 10.17
C ALA A 23 7.16 -31.27 11.09
N SER A 24 7.38 -31.30 12.41
CA SER A 24 6.30 -31.08 13.36
C SER A 24 5.81 -29.65 13.11
N GLY A 25 4.67 -29.51 12.45
CA GLY A 25 3.97 -28.24 12.36
C GLY A 25 3.72 -27.68 13.77
N PRO A 26 3.41 -26.39 13.88
CA PRO A 26 3.06 -25.80 15.17
C PRO A 26 1.96 -26.63 15.83
N ALA A 27 2.11 -26.91 17.13
CA ALA A 27 1.09 -27.63 17.89
C ALA A 27 -0.25 -26.91 17.76
N LYS A 28 -1.38 -27.63 17.77
CA LYS A 28 -2.72 -27.02 17.64
C LYS A 28 -2.97 -25.91 18.66
N GLY A 29 -2.40 -26.02 19.87
CA GLY A 29 -2.49 -24.99 20.91
C GLY A 29 -1.73 -23.70 20.60
N ALA A 30 -0.84 -23.68 19.60
CA ALA A 30 -0.13 -22.50 19.15
C ALA A 30 -0.88 -21.74 18.04
N LEU A 31 -1.93 -22.33 17.45
CA LEU A 31 -2.71 -21.73 16.37
C LEU A 31 -3.87 -20.88 16.90
N PRO A 32 -4.25 -19.77 16.24
CA PRO A 32 -5.41 -18.94 16.61
C PRO A 32 -6.69 -19.76 16.83
N GLY A 33 -7.45 -19.36 17.85
CA GLY A 33 -8.65 -20.04 18.32
C GLY A 33 -9.88 -19.12 18.39
N PRO A 34 -10.99 -19.62 18.96
CA PRO A 34 -12.19 -18.81 19.18
C PRO A 34 -11.97 -17.76 20.28
N TYR A 35 -12.84 -16.74 20.31
CA TYR A 35 -12.76 -15.65 21.27
C TYR A 35 -12.77 -16.13 22.74
N PRO A 36 -11.81 -15.71 23.59
CA PRO A 36 -11.73 -16.14 24.99
C PRO A 36 -12.83 -15.47 25.83
N GLN A 37 -13.66 -16.27 26.50
CA GLN A 37 -14.74 -15.75 27.35
C GLN A 37 -14.35 -15.72 28.82
N THR A 38 -13.52 -16.67 29.26
CA THR A 38 -13.11 -16.77 30.66
C THR A 38 -11.76 -16.08 30.93
N PRO A 39 -11.50 -15.61 32.17
CA PRO A 39 -10.20 -15.07 32.54
C PRO A 39 -9.05 -16.07 32.40
N GLU A 40 -9.33 -17.36 32.62
CA GLU A 40 -8.35 -18.43 32.47
C GLU A 40 -7.98 -18.67 31.00
N GLU A 41 -8.99 -18.71 30.10
CA GLU A 41 -8.77 -18.76 28.66
C GLU A 41 -8.00 -17.53 28.17
N ARG A 42 -8.31 -16.35 28.71
CA ARG A 42 -7.59 -15.10 28.41
C ARG A 42 -6.12 -15.20 28.83
N ALA A 43 -5.84 -15.73 30.02
CA ALA A 43 -4.47 -15.91 30.49
C ALA A 43 -3.70 -16.96 29.65
N ALA A 44 -4.37 -18.03 29.22
CA ALA A 44 -3.80 -19.02 28.31
C ALA A 44 -3.52 -18.44 26.92
N ALA A 45 -4.43 -17.62 26.37
CA ALA A 45 -4.26 -16.93 25.09
C ALA A 45 -3.13 -15.90 25.14
N ALA A 46 -3.07 -15.08 26.19
CA ALA A 46 -1.96 -14.14 26.40
C ALA A 46 -0.61 -14.86 26.45
N LYS A 47 -0.52 -15.97 27.19
CA LYS A 47 0.69 -16.81 27.25
C LYS A 47 1.07 -17.39 25.87
N LYS A 48 0.09 -17.81 25.09
CA LYS A 48 0.27 -18.34 23.73
C LYS A 48 0.83 -17.28 22.77
N TYR A 49 0.42 -16.03 22.87
CA TYR A 49 0.91 -14.92 22.06
C TYR A 49 2.12 -14.19 22.65
N ASN A 50 2.76 -14.75 23.70
CA ASN A 50 3.90 -14.16 24.39
C ASN A 50 3.63 -12.75 24.96
N MET A 51 2.38 -12.47 25.32
CA MET A 51 1.93 -11.20 25.91
C MET A 51 1.61 -11.33 27.40
N ARG A 52 1.60 -10.20 28.11
CA ARG A 52 1.07 -10.12 29.46
C ARG A 52 -0.46 -10.21 29.42
N VAL A 53 -1.05 -10.79 30.46
CA VAL A 53 -2.53 -10.94 30.55
C VAL A 53 -3.22 -9.58 30.61
N GLU A 54 -2.57 -8.59 31.21
CA GLU A 54 -3.06 -7.21 31.35
C GLU A 54 -3.08 -6.45 30.02
N ASP A 55 -2.06 -6.65 29.18
CA ASP A 55 -1.93 -5.99 27.87
C ASP A 55 -2.68 -6.74 26.75
N TYR A 56 -3.18 -7.95 27.05
CA TYR A 56 -3.89 -8.77 26.07
C TYR A 56 -5.36 -8.35 26.00
N GLU A 57 -5.68 -7.61 24.94
CA GLU A 57 -7.04 -7.26 24.56
C GLU A 57 -7.39 -7.99 23.26
N PRO A 58 -8.38 -8.91 23.26
CA PRO A 58 -8.88 -9.49 22.02
C PRO A 58 -9.79 -8.52 21.27
N TYR A 59 -9.92 -8.71 19.96
CA TYR A 59 -10.90 -7.96 19.15
C TYR A 59 -12.34 -8.19 19.66
N PRO A 60 -13.23 -7.18 19.59
CA PRO A 60 -14.63 -7.34 19.98
C PRO A 60 -15.33 -8.48 19.22
N ASN A 61 -16.06 -9.33 19.94
CA ASN A 61 -16.77 -10.46 19.35
C ASN A 61 -18.03 -10.01 18.57
N LYS A 62 -17.84 -9.57 17.33
CA LYS A 62 -18.89 -9.17 16.38
C LYS A 62 -19.13 -10.21 15.28
N GLY A 63 -18.49 -11.38 15.36
CA GLY A 63 -18.55 -12.40 14.30
C GLY A 63 -17.68 -12.10 13.07
N GLU A 64 -16.76 -11.14 13.17
CA GLU A 64 -15.86 -10.73 12.08
C GLU A 64 -14.72 -11.72 11.80
N GLY A 65 -14.56 -12.75 12.65
CA GLY A 65 -13.60 -13.84 12.43
C GLY A 65 -12.21 -13.65 13.04
N TYR A 66 -11.98 -12.62 13.86
CA TYR A 66 -10.69 -12.40 14.53
C TYR A 66 -10.35 -13.45 15.60
N GLY A 67 -11.37 -14.05 16.25
CA GLY A 67 -11.18 -15.10 17.25
C GLY A 67 -10.45 -14.60 18.51
N ASP A 68 -9.37 -15.29 18.90
CA ASP A 68 -8.50 -14.95 20.04
C ASP A 68 -7.31 -14.05 19.66
N TYR A 69 -7.27 -13.47 18.47
CA TYR A 69 -6.13 -12.67 18.05
C TYR A 69 -6.02 -11.37 18.87
N PRO A 70 -4.80 -10.98 19.30
CA PRO A 70 -4.62 -9.74 20.06
C PRO A 70 -4.85 -8.50 19.19
N MET A 71 -5.60 -7.55 19.74
CA MET A 71 -5.80 -6.22 19.20
C MET A 71 -4.62 -5.33 19.59
N LEU A 72 -3.59 -5.34 18.74
CA LEU A 72 -2.42 -4.49 18.89
C LEU A 72 -2.74 -3.05 18.48
N PRO A 73 -2.05 -2.03 19.05
CA PRO A 73 -2.26 -0.64 18.67
C PRO A 73 -1.98 -0.41 17.18
N ASP A 74 -2.83 0.39 16.54
CA ASP A 74 -2.77 0.74 15.11
C ASP A 74 -1.62 1.72 14.82
N ARG A 75 -0.37 1.25 14.91
CA ARG A 75 0.84 2.03 14.64
C ARG A 75 1.64 1.42 13.50
N SER A 76 2.18 2.28 12.64
CA SER A 76 3.01 1.87 11.52
C SER A 76 4.37 1.39 12.00
N GLN A 77 5.02 0.55 11.21
CA GLN A 77 6.40 0.13 11.51
C GLN A 77 7.43 1.28 11.39
N HIS A 78 7.04 2.44 10.85
CA HIS A 78 7.88 3.63 10.80
C HIS A 78 8.13 4.25 12.17
N GLU A 79 7.16 4.16 13.09
CA GLU A 79 7.26 4.74 14.44
C GLU A 79 8.23 3.97 15.35
N ARG A 80 8.50 2.70 15.03
CA ARG A 80 9.44 1.89 15.82
C ARG A 80 10.86 2.44 15.71
N ASP A 81 11.60 2.35 16.82
CA ASP A 81 12.96 2.87 16.94
C ASP A 81 13.86 2.37 15.79
N PRO A 82 14.41 3.26 14.95
CA PRO A 82 15.31 2.87 13.88
C PRO A 82 16.69 2.42 14.37
N TRP A 83 17.10 2.76 15.59
CA TRP A 83 18.46 2.54 16.10
C TRP A 83 18.62 1.21 16.82
N TYR A 84 17.54 0.67 17.36
CA TYR A 84 17.53 -0.67 17.93
C TYR A 84 17.83 -1.74 16.86
N GLN A 85 18.65 -2.73 17.23
CA GLN A 85 19.02 -3.85 16.36
C GLN A 85 17.91 -4.91 16.35
N TRP A 86 16.94 -4.73 15.45
CA TRP A 86 15.84 -5.68 15.25
C TRP A 86 16.31 -6.97 14.58
N ASP A 87 15.70 -8.11 14.96
CA ASP A 87 15.93 -9.41 14.28
C ASP A 87 15.54 -9.35 12.79
N HIS A 88 14.49 -8.60 12.46
CA HIS A 88 14.09 -8.27 11.10
C HIS A 88 14.25 -6.76 10.86
N PRO A 89 15.41 -6.30 10.37
CA PRO A 89 15.71 -4.87 10.20
C PRO A 89 14.74 -4.15 9.24
N ASP A 90 14.32 -4.83 8.18
CA ASP A 90 13.43 -4.26 7.17
C ASP A 90 12.02 -3.96 7.72
N LEU A 91 11.55 -4.82 8.63
CA LEU A 91 10.23 -4.75 9.23
C LEU A 91 10.25 -4.12 10.62
N ARG A 92 11.43 -3.87 11.20
CA ARG A 92 11.65 -3.42 12.59
C ARG A 92 10.89 -4.27 13.62
N ARG A 93 11.09 -5.59 13.58
CA ARG A 93 10.36 -6.56 14.41
C ARG A 93 11.30 -7.59 15.03
N ASN A 94 11.02 -8.00 16.27
CA ASN A 94 11.72 -9.11 16.92
C ASN A 94 11.03 -10.45 16.68
N TRP A 95 11.76 -11.53 16.88
CA TRP A 95 11.22 -12.87 16.88
C TRP A 95 10.33 -13.12 18.11
N GLY A 96 9.18 -13.78 17.92
CA GLY A 96 8.23 -14.05 19.01
C GLY A 96 7.28 -12.88 19.37
N GLU A 97 7.46 -11.68 18.78
CA GLU A 97 6.48 -10.61 18.93
C GLU A 97 5.19 -10.91 18.17
N PRO A 98 4.01 -10.67 18.78
CA PRO A 98 2.73 -10.80 18.09
C PRO A 98 2.67 -9.81 16.92
N MET A 99 2.16 -10.28 15.79
CA MET A 99 2.01 -9.48 14.58
C MET A 99 0.70 -8.70 14.64
N HIS A 100 0.68 -7.46 14.15
CA HIS A 100 -0.57 -6.72 14.04
C HIS A 100 -1.48 -7.37 12.98
N TRP A 101 -2.81 -7.33 13.16
CA TRP A 101 -3.73 -7.98 12.22
C TRP A 101 -3.60 -7.42 10.80
N HIS A 102 -3.56 -6.10 10.66
CA HIS A 102 -3.31 -5.40 9.39
C HIS A 102 -1.82 -5.13 9.15
N PHE A 103 -0.96 -6.10 9.48
CA PHE A 103 0.49 -5.92 9.32
C PHE A 103 0.89 -5.59 7.89
N ASP A 104 0.19 -6.16 6.90
CA ASP A 104 0.39 -5.94 5.48
C ASP A 104 0.18 -4.47 5.07
N MET A 105 -0.73 -3.75 5.73
CA MET A 105 -1.03 -2.33 5.52
C MET A 105 0.03 -1.42 6.15
N TYR A 106 0.55 -1.80 7.32
CA TYR A 106 1.51 -1.02 8.13
C TYR A 106 2.98 -1.37 7.89
N ILE A 107 3.28 -2.12 6.82
CA ILE A 107 4.65 -2.30 6.34
C ILE A 107 5.25 -0.93 6.02
N ARG A 108 6.57 -0.78 6.24
CA ARG A 108 7.35 0.44 5.97
C ARG A 108 7.20 1.00 4.54
N ASN A 109 6.70 0.24 3.58
CA ASN A 109 6.54 0.70 2.20
C ASN A 109 5.12 1.20 1.88
N ARG A 110 4.23 1.28 2.88
CA ARG A 110 2.80 1.57 2.69
C ARG A 110 2.30 2.69 3.59
N VAL A 111 1.27 2.44 4.39
CA VAL A 111 0.58 3.45 5.20
C VAL A 111 1.45 3.80 6.39
N ASP A 112 1.72 5.08 6.55
CA ASP A 112 2.41 5.63 7.70
C ASP A 112 1.44 6.39 8.60
N THR A 113 1.58 6.17 9.91
CA THR A 113 0.79 6.82 10.97
C THR A 113 1.65 7.77 11.80
N SER A 114 2.92 7.96 11.42
CA SER A 114 3.86 8.81 12.14
C SER A 114 3.30 10.22 12.36
N PRO A 115 3.52 10.78 13.56
CA PRO A 115 2.94 12.07 13.91
C PRO A 115 3.52 13.19 13.05
N THR A 116 2.67 13.91 12.35
CA THR A 116 3.04 15.09 11.58
C THR A 116 3.02 16.35 12.45
N VAL A 117 3.86 17.34 12.10
CA VAL A 117 3.95 18.62 12.82
C VAL A 117 2.68 19.47 12.74
N VAL A 118 1.88 19.29 11.69
CA VAL A 118 0.64 20.05 11.45
C VAL A 118 -0.55 19.10 11.64
N PRO A 119 -1.59 19.49 12.40
CA PRO A 119 -2.79 18.69 12.55
C PRO A 119 -3.45 18.38 11.19
N TRP A 120 -3.88 17.13 11.00
CA TRP A 120 -4.50 16.65 9.76
C TRP A 120 -5.64 17.55 9.25
N ALA A 121 -6.54 17.97 10.15
CA ALA A 121 -7.67 18.83 9.78
C ALA A 121 -7.22 20.19 9.22
N SER A 122 -6.11 20.74 9.72
CA SER A 122 -5.56 22.00 9.21
C SER A 122 -4.94 21.82 7.83
N MET A 123 -4.21 20.73 7.60
CA MET A 123 -3.65 20.39 6.27
C MET A 123 -4.77 20.28 5.23
N CYS A 124 -5.84 19.55 5.54
CA CYS A 124 -6.98 19.38 4.62
C CYS A 124 -7.68 20.71 4.32
N ARG A 125 -7.97 21.53 5.33
CA ARG A 125 -8.63 22.84 5.12
C ARG A 125 -7.80 23.76 4.25
N GLN A 126 -6.49 23.80 4.45
CA GLN A 126 -5.59 24.63 3.64
C GLN A 126 -5.52 24.12 2.20
N LEU A 127 -5.37 22.80 1.99
CA LEU A 127 -5.32 22.21 0.66
C LEU A 127 -6.62 22.44 -0.11
N PHE A 128 -7.77 22.13 0.49
CA PHE A 128 -9.07 22.33 -0.16
C PHE A 128 -9.41 23.81 -0.34
N GLY A 129 -9.03 24.67 0.60
CA GLY A 129 -9.17 26.12 0.49
C GLY A 129 -8.36 26.67 -0.68
N PHE A 130 -7.11 26.24 -0.83
CA PHE A 130 -6.25 26.65 -1.94
C PHE A 130 -6.78 26.17 -3.30
N ILE A 131 -7.11 24.88 -3.42
CA ILE A 131 -7.63 24.33 -4.67
C ILE A 131 -8.96 25.00 -5.04
N GLY A 132 -9.87 25.14 -4.07
CA GLY A 132 -11.16 25.82 -4.27
C GLY A 132 -10.99 27.27 -4.73
N PHE A 133 -10.05 28.00 -4.12
CA PHE A 133 -9.75 29.37 -4.50
C PHE A 133 -9.13 29.47 -5.90
N MET A 134 -8.20 28.58 -6.26
CA MET A 134 -7.60 28.55 -7.58
C MET A 134 -8.64 28.26 -8.67
N LEU A 135 -9.50 27.26 -8.46
CA LEU A 135 -10.59 26.95 -9.41
C LEU A 135 -11.56 28.12 -9.56
N PHE A 136 -11.87 28.81 -8.47
CA PHE A 136 -12.69 30.01 -8.50
C PHE A 136 -12.03 31.16 -9.29
N MET A 137 -10.73 31.40 -9.08
CA MET A 137 -9.99 32.41 -9.87
C MET A 137 -9.92 32.06 -11.36
N PHE A 138 -9.74 30.78 -11.72
CA PHE A 138 -9.82 30.36 -13.12
C PHE A 138 -11.20 30.58 -13.72
N TYR A 139 -12.28 30.31 -12.97
CA TYR A 139 -13.64 30.62 -13.41
C TYR A 139 -13.84 32.12 -13.67
N VAL A 140 -13.34 32.98 -12.77
CA VAL A 140 -13.38 34.44 -12.96
C VAL A 140 -12.55 34.85 -14.18
N GLY A 141 -11.36 34.28 -14.37
CA GLY A 141 -10.51 34.53 -15.54
C GLY A 141 -11.17 34.13 -16.86
N GLN A 142 -12.03 33.11 -16.87
CA GLN A 142 -12.84 32.77 -18.04
C GLN A 142 -13.97 33.76 -18.30
N LYS A 143 -14.57 34.34 -17.25
CA LYS A 143 -15.63 35.36 -17.39
C LYS A 143 -15.09 36.72 -17.81
N PHE A 144 -13.88 37.05 -17.38
CA PHE A 144 -13.18 38.29 -17.73
C PHE A 144 -11.88 37.97 -18.48
N PRO A 145 -11.97 37.47 -19.72
CA PRO A 145 -10.79 37.15 -20.50
C PRO A 145 -10.04 38.42 -20.87
N SER A 146 -8.72 38.39 -20.67
CA SER A 146 -7.85 39.43 -21.21
C SER A 146 -7.61 39.15 -22.70
N TYR A 147 -7.81 40.16 -23.54
CA TYR A 147 -7.52 40.12 -24.97
C TYR A 147 -6.69 41.34 -25.37
N GLN A 148 -5.93 41.22 -26.46
CA GLN A 148 -5.21 42.35 -27.04
C GLN A 148 -6.21 43.26 -27.75
N PRO A 149 -6.09 44.61 -27.66
CA PRO A 149 -7.02 45.56 -28.26
C PRO A 149 -6.79 45.68 -29.79
N VAL A 150 -6.86 44.55 -30.46
CA VAL A 150 -6.74 44.39 -31.91
C VAL A 150 -8.01 43.74 -32.43
N GLY A 151 -8.44 44.15 -33.62
CA GLY A 151 -9.56 43.51 -34.30
C GLY A 151 -9.28 42.04 -34.62
N PRO A 152 -10.31 41.27 -34.99
CA PRO A 152 -10.12 39.90 -35.46
C PRO A 152 -9.19 39.86 -36.67
N LYS A 153 -8.40 38.79 -36.78
CA LYS A 153 -7.51 38.60 -37.92
C LYS A 153 -8.32 38.44 -39.20
N GLN A 154 -8.08 39.30 -40.18
CA GLN A 154 -8.72 39.24 -41.48
C GLN A 154 -8.01 38.23 -42.39
N PHE A 155 -8.78 37.40 -43.07
CA PHE A 155 -8.29 36.40 -44.02
C PHE A 155 -8.92 36.61 -45.41
N PRO A 156 -8.16 36.43 -46.51
CA PRO A 156 -8.69 36.52 -47.87
C PRO A 156 -9.56 35.30 -48.24
N TYR A 157 -10.20 35.35 -49.41
CA TYR A 157 -10.96 34.23 -50.00
C TYR A 157 -12.06 33.67 -49.08
N ASN A 158 -12.96 34.53 -48.59
CA ASN A 158 -14.07 34.17 -47.71
C ASN A 158 -13.62 33.35 -46.47
N ASP A 159 -12.66 33.90 -45.71
CA ASP A 159 -12.03 33.23 -44.56
C ASP A 159 -11.34 31.89 -44.89
N LEU A 160 -10.69 31.83 -46.06
CA LEU A 160 -9.98 30.64 -46.55
C LEU A 160 -10.91 29.42 -46.65
N TYR A 161 -12.11 29.61 -47.18
CA TYR A 161 -13.18 28.60 -47.18
C TYR A 161 -12.73 27.28 -47.82
N LEU A 162 -12.08 27.32 -48.98
CA LEU A 162 -11.61 26.12 -49.67
C LEU A 162 -10.43 25.46 -48.94
N GLU A 163 -9.51 26.25 -48.39
CA GLU A 163 -8.32 25.78 -47.70
C GLU A 163 -8.63 25.21 -46.31
N ARG A 164 -9.74 25.61 -45.68
CA ARG A 164 -10.26 25.06 -44.43
C ARG A 164 -11.19 23.85 -44.63
N GLY A 165 -11.34 23.36 -45.87
CA GLY A 165 -12.11 22.16 -46.17
C GLY A 165 -13.59 22.40 -46.47
N GLY A 166 -13.96 23.60 -46.91
CA GLY A 166 -15.30 23.92 -47.41
C GLY A 166 -15.63 23.20 -48.72
N ASP A 167 -16.93 22.94 -48.94
CA ASP A 167 -17.42 22.26 -50.14
C ASP A 167 -17.25 23.17 -51.37
N PRO A 168 -16.53 22.74 -52.43
CA PRO A 168 -16.27 23.56 -53.61
C PRO A 168 -17.53 23.82 -54.46
N GLU A 169 -18.58 23.02 -54.26
CA GLU A 169 -19.85 23.12 -55.00
C GLU A 169 -20.84 24.12 -54.37
N LYS A 170 -20.58 24.56 -53.13
CA LYS A 170 -21.42 25.52 -52.41
C LYS A 170 -20.69 26.84 -52.33
N GLU A 171 -21.34 27.90 -52.81
CA GLU A 171 -20.81 29.25 -52.67
C GLU A 171 -20.97 29.70 -51.20
N PRO A 172 -19.87 29.98 -50.47
CA PRO A 172 -19.94 30.46 -49.11
C PRO A 172 -20.44 31.91 -49.09
N GLU A 173 -20.90 32.37 -47.92
CA GLU A 173 -21.25 33.78 -47.73
C GLU A 173 -20.04 34.70 -48.04
N GLU A 174 -20.29 35.79 -48.76
CA GLU A 174 -19.23 36.67 -49.25
C GLU A 174 -18.67 37.57 -48.11
N VAL A 175 -17.46 37.29 -47.65
CA VAL A 175 -16.79 38.05 -46.58
C VAL A 175 -15.79 39.04 -47.18
N LYS A 176 -16.17 40.32 -47.25
CA LYS A 176 -15.31 41.41 -47.78
C LYS A 176 -14.53 42.11 -46.69
N ASN A 177 -13.21 42.15 -46.84
CA ASN A 177 -12.31 42.95 -46.01
C ASN A 177 -11.92 44.24 -46.75
N TYR A 178 -12.23 45.40 -46.17
CA TYR A 178 -11.87 46.71 -46.73
C TYR A 178 -10.64 47.29 -46.02
N LYS A 179 -9.88 48.15 -46.71
CA LYS A 179 -8.81 48.94 -46.07
C LYS A 179 -9.44 50.04 -45.21
N ILE A 180 -8.99 50.13 -43.97
CA ILE A 180 -9.36 51.17 -42.99
C ILE A 180 -8.45 52.38 -43.21
#